data_AF-A0A455VZP5-F1
#
_entry.id   AF-A0A455VZP5-F1
#
_cell.length_a   1.000
_cell.length_b   1.000
_cell.length_c   1.000
_cell.angle_alpha   90.00
_cell.angle_beta   90.00
_cell.angle_gamma   90.00
#
_symmetry.space_group_name_H-M   'P 1'
#
loop_
_entity.id
_entity.type
_entity.pdbx_description
1 polymer ?
#
loop_
_entity_poly.entity_id
_entity_poly.type
_entity_poly.pdbx_seq_one_letter_code
_entity_poly.pdbx_strand_id
1 'polypeptide(L)'
;MRRHPTTRAANQPMTNRQAPIKRPEKLPLLDAICKKLNQRVNLDDEQRVLGLYERGWIFKGVLSNLDGSEARYVRALATRYNSWIARQVA
;
A
#
# COMPACT_ATOMS: atom_id res chain seq x y z
N MET A 1 -12.30 -42.90 30.35
CA MET A 1 -11.33 -42.97 29.25
C MET A 1 -11.83 -42.16 28.06
N ARG A 2 -11.12 -41.09 27.68
CA ARG A 2 -10.71 -40.71 26.30
C ARG A 2 -10.36 -39.22 26.26
N ARG A 3 -9.06 -38.95 26.15
CA ARG A 3 -8.48 -37.66 25.79
C ARG A 3 -8.62 -37.49 24.27
N HIS A 4 -9.02 -36.30 23.82
CA HIS A 4 -8.68 -35.81 22.49
C HIS A 4 -8.29 -34.32 22.59
N PRO A 5 -7.01 -33.98 22.35
CA PRO A 5 -6.57 -32.60 22.19
C PRO A 5 -6.83 -32.18 20.74
N THR A 6 -7.41 -31.00 20.51
CA THR A 6 -7.40 -30.41 19.17
C THR A 6 -6.97 -28.96 19.24
N THR A 7 -5.66 -28.80 19.10
CA THR A 7 -4.99 -27.57 18.71
C THR A 7 -5.59 -27.09 17.39
N ARG A 8 -6.24 -25.93 17.38
CA ARG A 8 -6.43 -25.14 16.16
C ARG A 8 -6.12 -23.68 16.47
N ALA A 9 -4.86 -23.33 16.25
CA ALA A 9 -4.47 -21.94 16.06
C ALA A 9 -5.21 -21.42 14.81
N ALA A 10 -6.27 -20.63 15.02
CA ALA A 10 -7.10 -20.07 13.96
C ALA A 10 -6.90 -18.56 13.76
N ASN A 11 -5.75 -18.01 14.18
CA ASN A 11 -5.38 -16.61 13.97
C ASN A 11 -4.10 -16.50 13.13
N GLN A 12 -4.09 -17.07 11.92
CA GLN A 12 -3.16 -16.60 10.90
C GLN A 12 -3.92 -15.57 10.05
N PRO A 13 -3.60 -14.28 10.12
CA PRO A 13 -4.12 -13.34 9.13
C PRO A 13 -3.62 -13.83 7.78
N MET A 14 -4.55 -13.99 6.84
CA MET A 14 -4.26 -14.35 5.45
C MET A 14 -3.37 -13.26 4.85
N THR A 15 -2.06 -13.36 5.03
CA THR A 15 -1.11 -12.56 4.26
C THR A 15 -1.24 -13.06 2.83
N ASN A 16 -2.03 -12.29 2.10
CA ASN A 16 -2.41 -12.47 0.73
C ASN A 16 -1.14 -12.73 -0.10
N ARG A 17 -0.89 -14.01 -0.46
CA ARG A 17 0.25 -14.47 -1.29
C ARG A 17 0.10 -14.02 -2.75
N GLN A 18 -0.21 -12.75 -2.95
CA GLN A 18 -0.17 -12.11 -4.26
C GLN A 18 1.28 -11.80 -4.59
N ALA A 19 1.63 -12.02 -5.86
CA ALA A 19 2.97 -11.78 -6.38
C ALA A 19 3.43 -10.35 -6.02
N PRO A 20 4.73 -10.14 -5.76
CA PRO A 20 5.26 -8.81 -5.42
C PRO A 20 4.83 -7.79 -6.47
N ILE A 21 4.17 -6.71 -6.03
CA ILE A 21 3.82 -5.62 -6.93
C ILE A 21 5.14 -5.02 -7.43
N LYS A 22 5.33 -4.93 -8.75
CA LYS A 22 6.55 -4.37 -9.33
C LYS A 22 6.68 -2.90 -8.92
N ARG A 23 7.57 -2.66 -7.95
CA ARG A 23 7.88 -1.31 -7.45
C ARG A 23 8.63 -0.54 -8.54
N PRO A 24 8.20 0.66 -8.91
CA PRO A 24 8.96 1.52 -9.81
C PRO A 24 10.17 2.10 -9.09
N GLU A 25 11.23 2.42 -9.84
CA GLU A 25 12.45 3.01 -9.26
C GLU A 25 12.22 4.41 -8.70
N LYS A 26 11.24 5.14 -9.25
CA LYS A 26 10.90 6.50 -8.85
C LYS A 26 9.45 6.56 -8.37
N LEU A 27 9.27 7.14 -7.20
CA LEU A 27 7.98 7.40 -6.55
C LEU A 27 7.89 8.88 -6.18
N PRO A 28 7.82 9.79 -7.18
CA PRO A 28 7.92 11.23 -6.94
C PRO A 28 6.77 11.77 -6.09
N LEU A 29 5.53 11.27 -6.25
CA LEU A 29 4.43 11.68 -5.40
C LEU A 29 4.63 11.20 -3.96
N LEU A 30 5.01 9.94 -3.78
CA LEU A 30 5.27 9.40 -2.43
C LEU A 30 6.38 10.16 -1.71
N ASP A 31 7.50 10.41 -2.38
CA ASP A 31 8.64 11.14 -1.82
C ASP A 31 8.24 12.57 -1.43
N ALA A 32 7.48 13.25 -2.30
CA ALA A 32 6.98 14.59 -1.99
C ALA A 32 6.02 14.60 -0.79
N ILE A 33 5.12 13.60 -0.68
CA ILE A 33 4.23 13.43 0.48
C ILE A 33 5.05 13.15 1.75
N CYS A 34 6.05 12.28 1.68
CA CYS A 34 6.92 11.95 2.82
C CYS A 34 7.65 13.19 3.32
N LYS A 35 8.19 14.01 2.41
CA LYS A 35 8.84 15.29 2.75
C LYS A 35 7.84 16.28 3.35
N LYS A 36 6.66 16.44 2.74
CA LYS A 36 5.65 17.40 3.20
C LYS A 36 5.10 17.07 4.58
N LEU A 37 4.87 15.79 4.86
CA LEU A 37 4.33 15.31 6.14
C LEU A 37 5.44 14.98 7.16
N ASN A 38 6.71 15.18 6.79
CA ASN A 38 7.90 14.76 7.54
C ASN A 38 7.80 13.31 8.05
N GLN A 39 7.31 12.41 7.20
CA GLN A 39 7.11 11.00 7.51
C GLN A 39 8.26 10.18 6.91
N ARG A 40 8.77 9.23 7.69
CA ARG A 40 9.68 8.19 7.19
C ARG A 40 8.84 6.94 6.93
N VAL A 41 8.92 6.39 5.72
CA VAL A 41 8.21 5.17 5.34
C VAL A 41 9.18 4.05 5.05
N ASN A 42 8.89 2.86 5.55
CA ASN A 42 9.51 1.65 5.06
C ASN A 42 8.80 1.23 3.77
N LEU A 43 9.51 1.26 2.64
CA LEU A 43 8.95 0.93 1.33
C LEU A 43 8.53 -0.55 1.21
N ASP A 44 9.06 -1.41 2.07
CA ASP A 44 8.69 -2.83 2.14
C ASP A 44 7.37 -3.06 2.88
N ASP A 45 6.93 -2.08 3.68
CA ASP A 45 5.61 -2.07 4.29
C ASP A 45 4.60 -1.40 3.34
N GLU A 46 4.08 -2.21 2.44
CA GLU A 46 3.06 -1.83 1.46
C GLU A 46 1.85 -1.10 2.07
N GLN A 47 1.41 -1.51 3.25
CA GLN A 47 0.24 -0.91 3.92
C GLN A 47 0.58 0.48 4.46
N ARG A 48 1.80 0.69 4.98
CA ARG A 48 2.29 2.01 5.38
C ARG A 48 2.46 2.95 4.18
N VAL A 49 2.98 2.42 3.07
CA VAL A 49 3.11 3.16 1.81
C VAL A 49 1.73 3.61 1.31
N LEU A 50 0.76 2.70 1.30
CA LEU A 50 -0.62 3.02 0.94
C LEU A 50 -1.23 4.10 1.84
N GLY A 51 -1.05 3.99 3.16
CA GLY A 51 -1.58 4.98 4.10
C GLY A 51 -0.97 6.39 3.95
N LEU A 52 0.20 6.52 3.31
CA LEU A 52 0.73 7.84 2.91
C LEU A 52 0.08 8.36 1.65
N TYR A 53 -0.15 7.51 0.66
CA TYR A 53 -0.89 7.89 -0.53
C TYR A 53 -2.32 8.32 -0.20
N GLU A 54 -3.00 7.63 0.70
CA GLU A 54 -4.35 7.99 1.15
C GLU A 54 -4.35 9.36 1.85
N ARG A 55 -3.45 9.58 2.82
CA ARG A 55 -3.36 10.86 3.54
C ARG A 55 -2.92 12.02 2.66
N GLY A 56 -2.00 11.76 1.74
CA GLY A 56 -1.42 12.75 0.84
C GLY A 56 -2.12 12.87 -0.50
N TRP A 57 -3.26 12.20 -0.71
CA TRP A 57 -3.94 12.16 -2.01
C TRP A 57 -4.31 13.55 -2.52
N ILE A 58 -4.64 14.47 -1.60
CA ILE A 58 -4.94 15.88 -1.89
C ILE A 58 -3.77 16.62 -2.58
N PHE A 59 -2.54 16.13 -2.43
CA PHE A 59 -1.36 16.73 -3.06
C PHE A 59 -1.08 16.21 -4.48
N LYS A 60 -1.87 15.26 -4.96
CA LYS A 60 -1.78 14.78 -6.35
C LYS A 60 -2.01 15.94 -7.32
N GLY A 61 -1.06 16.16 -8.23
CA GLY A 61 -1.09 17.27 -9.20
C GLY A 61 -0.61 18.61 -8.63
N VAL A 62 -0.40 18.72 -7.31
CA VAL A 62 0.15 19.92 -6.66
C VAL A 62 1.64 19.73 -6.37
N LEU A 63 2.01 18.64 -5.70
CA LEU A 63 3.40 18.33 -5.37
C LEU A 63 4.11 17.55 -6.47
N SER A 64 3.39 16.59 -7.06
CA SER A 64 3.84 15.83 -8.21
C SER A 64 2.62 15.28 -8.94
N ASN A 65 2.75 15.07 -10.24
CA ASN A 65 1.74 14.36 -10.99
C ASN A 65 1.91 12.85 -10.79
N LEU A 66 0.80 12.11 -10.79
CA LEU A 66 0.77 10.65 -10.64
C LEU A 66 0.66 10.03 -12.03
N ASP A 67 1.80 9.72 -12.65
CA ASP A 67 1.86 9.21 -14.02
C ASP A 67 2.70 7.93 -14.15
N GLY A 68 2.55 7.27 -15.29
CA GLY A 68 3.44 6.20 -15.74
C GLY A 68 3.48 5.00 -14.80
N SER A 69 4.68 4.72 -14.27
CA SER A 69 4.94 3.55 -13.44
C SER A 69 4.46 3.70 -11.99
N GLU A 70 4.45 4.92 -11.44
CA GLU A 70 3.94 5.21 -10.10
C GLU A 70 2.41 5.05 -10.06
N ALA A 71 1.69 5.56 -11.06
CA ALA A 71 0.24 5.38 -11.17
C ALA A 71 -0.18 3.90 -11.19
N ARG A 72 0.53 3.07 -11.97
CA ARG A 72 0.30 1.61 -12.03
C ARG A 72 0.58 0.94 -10.68
N TYR A 73 1.65 1.35 -10.01
CA TYR A 73 1.99 0.86 -8.68
C TYR A 73 0.92 1.19 -7.64
N VAL A 74 0.48 2.45 -7.56
CA VAL A 74 -0.56 2.90 -6.64
C VAL A 74 -1.89 2.22 -6.95
N ARG A 75 -2.25 2.04 -8.23
CA ARG A 75 -3.46 1.30 -8.61
C ARG A 75 -3.42 -0.15 -8.12
N ALA A 76 -2.30 -0.85 -8.34
CA ALA A 76 -2.15 -2.23 -7.89
C ALA A 76 -2.23 -2.33 -6.36
N LEU A 77 -1.57 -1.42 -5.66
CA LEU A 77 -1.55 -1.34 -4.20
C LEU A 77 -2.96 -1.07 -3.65
N ALA A 78 -3.62 -0.03 -4.17
CA ALA A 78 -4.96 0.35 -3.73
C ALA A 78 -6.00 -0.74 -4.02
N THR A 79 -5.87 -1.45 -5.15
CA THR A 79 -6.74 -2.59 -5.48
C THR A 79 -6.50 -3.76 -4.53
N ARG A 80 -5.23 -4.08 -4.22
CA ARG A 80 -4.85 -5.18 -3.32
C ARG A 80 -5.41 -5.00 -1.91
N TYR A 81 -5.38 -3.78 -1.40
CA TYR A 81 -5.84 -3.46 -0.04
C TYR A 81 -7.27 -2.89 -0.01
N ASN A 82 -7.99 -2.91 -1.13
CA ASN A 82 -9.34 -2.36 -1.28
C ASN A 82 -9.48 -0.92 -0.74
N SER A 83 -8.49 -0.09 -1.05
CA SER A 83 -8.45 1.33 -0.65
C SER A 83 -9.39 2.19 -1.49
N TRP A 84 -9.92 3.24 -0.88
CA TRP A 84 -10.79 4.21 -1.54
C TRP A 84 -10.11 4.96 -2.70
N ILE A 85 -8.78 5.11 -2.68
CA ILE A 85 -8.04 5.77 -3.77
C ILE A 85 -8.01 4.92 -5.05
N ALA A 86 -8.31 3.62 -4.98
CA ALA A 86 -8.35 2.75 -6.16
C ALA A 86 -9.32 3.26 -7.22
N ARG A 87 -10.41 3.92 -6.80
CA ARG A 87 -11.42 4.53 -7.67
C ARG A 87 -10.97 5.87 -8.26
N GLN A 88 -9.95 6.49 -7.68
CA GLN A 88 -9.45 7.82 -8.03
C GLN A 88 -8.20 7.76 -8.91
N VAL A 89 -7.46 6.64 -8.86
CA VAL A 89 -6.32 6.37 -9.74
C VAL A 89 -6.89 5.96 -11.12
N ALA A 90 -7.09 6.94 -12.01
CA ALA A 90 -7.55 6.79 -13.40
C ALA A 90 -6.39 6.66 -14.40
#